data_AF-V4B262-F1
#
_entry.id   AF-V4B262-F1
#
_cell.length_a   1.000
_cell.length_b   1.000
_cell.length_c   1.000
_cell.angle_alpha   90.00
_cell.angle_beta   90.00
_cell.angle_gamma   90.00
#
_symmetry.space_group_name_H-M   'P 1'
#
loop_
_entity.id
_entity.type
_entity.pdbx_description
1 polymer ?
#
loop_
_entity_poly.entity_id
_entity_poly.type
_entity_poly.pdbx_seq_one_letter_code
_entity_poly.pdbx_strand_id
1 'polypeptide(L)'
;NHSEIFPNNPMLMCICGSSGSGKTHLTFNMLTTPNLLDFDSLYIYTTTPEQSYYQFLKALEYLPKKDVHGIFQYYEENEEEVEIKDIDNFIKSKNPTDIKVFLTKNVNDLDLSNIDSNRKNLILFDDCVAQRNQAVQQEFFTKGRHHNCHCIYQSQSFYGMDSMFIRKNANCFYYLN
;
A
#
# COMPACT_ATOMS: atom_id res chain seq x y z
N ASN A 1 4.92 -16.00 0.67
CA ASN A 1 4.32 -15.79 -0.68
C ASN A 1 2.95 -15.16 -0.55
N HIS A 2 2.48 -14.41 -1.57
CA HIS A 2 1.07 -13.98 -1.61
C HIS A 2 0.15 -15.20 -1.68
N SER A 3 -1.11 -15.04 -1.29
CA SER A 3 -2.12 -16.06 -1.53
C SER A 3 -2.24 -16.39 -3.03
N GLU A 4 -2.68 -17.61 -3.33
CA GLU A 4 -2.73 -18.17 -4.70
C GLU A 4 -3.68 -17.42 -5.65
N ILE A 5 -4.54 -16.55 -5.12
CA ILE A 5 -5.44 -15.72 -5.94
C ILE A 5 -4.68 -14.59 -6.65
N PHE A 6 -3.46 -14.26 -6.22
CA PHE A 6 -2.64 -13.22 -6.83
C PHE A 6 -1.57 -13.80 -7.74
N PRO A 7 -1.17 -13.06 -8.81
CA PRO A 7 -0.03 -13.44 -9.63
C PRO A 7 1.25 -13.61 -8.80
N ASN A 8 2.04 -14.61 -9.18
CA ASN A 8 3.38 -14.83 -8.61
C ASN A 8 4.38 -13.76 -9.08
N ASN A 9 5.44 -13.58 -8.29
CA ASN A 9 6.36 -12.43 -8.33
C ASN A 9 6.77 -11.95 -9.74
N PRO A 10 6.68 -10.63 -10.03
CA PRO A 10 6.07 -9.59 -9.19
C PRO A 10 4.54 -9.55 -9.37
N MET A 11 3.84 -9.19 -8.31
CA MET A 11 2.44 -8.76 -8.40
C MET A 11 2.43 -7.27 -8.75
N LEU A 12 1.87 -6.92 -9.91
CA LEU A 12 1.70 -5.55 -10.37
C LEU A 12 0.20 -5.29 -10.54
N MET A 13 -0.39 -4.72 -9.49
CA MET A 13 -1.84 -4.55 -9.36
C MET A 13 -2.27 -3.12 -9.66
N CYS A 14 -3.36 -2.97 -10.41
CA CYS A 14 -4.09 -1.71 -10.53
C CYS A 14 -5.48 -1.83 -9.88
N ILE A 15 -5.82 -0.88 -9.01
CA ILE A 15 -7.15 -0.77 -8.41
C ILE A 15 -7.79 0.52 -8.90
N CYS A 16 -8.93 0.40 -9.59
CA CYS A 16 -9.60 1.53 -10.21
C CYS A 16 -11.03 1.67 -9.68
N GLY A 17 -11.47 2.89 -9.38
CA GLY A 17 -12.84 3.16 -8.97
C GLY A 17 -13.06 4.61 -8.57
N SER A 18 -14.29 5.09 -8.65
CA SER A 18 -14.68 6.48 -8.36
C SER A 18 -14.21 6.95 -6.97
N SER A 19 -14.19 8.27 -6.70
CA SER A 19 -13.94 8.75 -5.33
C SER A 19 -14.99 8.18 -4.37
N GLY A 20 -14.56 7.69 -3.20
CA GLY A 20 -15.46 7.03 -2.24
C GLY A 20 -15.81 5.57 -2.53
N SER A 21 -15.37 4.98 -3.64
CA SER A 21 -15.65 3.56 -4.01
C SER A 21 -14.98 2.50 -3.10
N GLY A 22 -14.26 2.90 -2.05
CA GLY A 22 -13.64 1.96 -1.10
C GLY A 22 -12.26 1.42 -1.51
N LYS A 23 -11.56 2.04 -2.48
CA LYS A 23 -10.19 1.62 -2.91
C LYS A 23 -9.22 1.46 -1.74
N THR A 24 -9.12 2.51 -0.92
CA THR A 24 -8.23 2.56 0.25
C THR A 24 -8.62 1.50 1.29
N HIS A 25 -9.92 1.35 1.56
CA HIS A 25 -10.44 0.31 2.46
C HIS A 25 -10.12 -1.11 1.97
N LEU A 26 -10.35 -1.43 0.68
CA LEU A 26 -9.96 -2.70 0.07
C LEU A 26 -8.45 -2.95 0.22
N THR A 27 -7.64 -1.93 -0.03
CA THR A 27 -6.18 -2.05 0.05
C THR A 27 -5.71 -2.27 1.47
N PHE A 28 -6.26 -1.54 2.44
CA PHE A 28 -6.01 -1.76 3.85
C PHE A 28 -6.33 -3.20 4.27
N ASN A 29 -7.51 -3.71 3.88
CA ASN A 29 -7.91 -5.09 4.16
C ASN A 29 -6.95 -6.09 3.51
N MET A 30 -6.51 -5.86 2.28
CA MET A 30 -5.53 -6.73 1.62
C MET A 30 -4.17 -6.76 2.33
N LEU A 31 -3.72 -5.60 2.83
CA LEU A 31 -2.44 -5.47 3.51
C LEU A 31 -2.45 -6.07 4.93
N THR A 32 -3.59 -6.02 5.61
CA THR A 32 -3.76 -6.42 7.02
C THR A 32 -4.45 -7.76 7.23
N THR A 33 -5.02 -8.37 6.19
CA THR A 33 -5.50 -9.76 6.29
C THR A 33 -4.31 -10.73 6.27
N PRO A 34 -4.16 -11.61 7.28
CA PRO A 34 -3.08 -12.60 7.30
C PRO A 34 -3.08 -13.49 6.05
N ASN A 35 -1.88 -13.83 5.57
CA ASN A 35 -1.65 -14.72 4.43
C ASN A 35 -2.22 -14.25 3.07
N LEU A 36 -2.78 -13.04 2.98
CA LEU A 36 -3.35 -12.51 1.74
C LEU A 36 -2.28 -11.88 0.86
N LEU A 37 -1.68 -10.79 1.33
CA LEU A 37 -0.47 -10.20 0.76
C LEU A 37 0.72 -10.40 1.70
N ASP A 38 1.89 -10.67 1.13
CA ASP A 38 3.11 -10.99 1.84
C ASP A 38 4.22 -10.03 1.42
N PHE A 39 4.92 -9.44 2.39
CA PHE A 39 5.95 -8.42 2.18
C PHE A 39 6.74 -8.21 3.47
N ASP A 40 8.02 -7.85 3.32
CA ASP A 40 8.89 -7.45 4.42
C ASP A 40 8.98 -5.93 4.52
N SER A 41 8.87 -5.22 3.39
CA SER A 41 8.89 -3.75 3.35
C SER A 41 7.64 -3.24 2.65
N LEU A 42 6.94 -2.30 3.28
CA LEU A 42 5.81 -1.59 2.72
C LEU A 42 6.18 -0.13 2.49
N TYR A 43 6.13 0.32 1.24
CA TYR A 43 6.34 1.70 0.86
C TYR A 43 5.00 2.28 0.42
N ILE A 44 4.59 3.39 1.03
CA ILE A 44 3.31 4.04 0.77
C ILE A 44 3.60 5.45 0.29
N TYR A 45 3.24 5.71 -0.96
CA TYR A 45 3.13 7.06 -1.49
C TYR A 45 1.66 7.45 -1.57
N THR A 46 1.30 8.53 -0.88
CA THR A 46 -0.06 9.11 -0.89
C THR A 46 0.04 10.62 -0.73
N THR A 47 -0.91 11.37 -1.31
CA THR A 47 -1.02 12.81 -1.08
C THR A 47 -1.63 13.16 0.28
N THR A 48 -2.22 12.18 0.97
CA THR A 48 -2.95 12.37 2.23
C THR A 48 -2.44 11.41 3.31
N PRO A 49 -1.16 11.54 3.74
CA PRO A 49 -0.57 10.62 4.72
C PRO A 49 -1.30 10.60 6.05
N GLU A 50 -2.03 11.67 6.39
CA GLU A 50 -2.70 11.81 7.69
C GLU A 50 -4.04 11.07 7.79
N GLN A 51 -4.51 10.43 6.70
CA GLN A 51 -5.67 9.55 6.79
C GLN A 51 -5.39 8.36 7.71
N SER A 52 -6.38 7.99 8.52
CA SER A 52 -6.29 6.92 9.52
C SER A 52 -5.75 5.62 8.93
N TYR A 53 -6.24 5.17 7.77
CA TYR A 53 -5.75 3.98 7.07
C TYR A 53 -4.21 3.89 7.02
N TYR A 54 -3.53 4.98 6.64
CA TYR A 54 -2.07 4.99 6.50
C TYR A 54 -1.34 5.05 7.84
N GLN A 55 -1.92 5.75 8.82
CA GLN A 55 -1.37 5.77 10.18
C GLN A 55 -1.43 4.37 10.82
N PHE A 56 -2.54 3.65 10.65
CA PHE A 56 -2.67 2.28 11.11
C PHE A 56 -1.77 1.30 10.35
N LEU A 57 -1.50 1.51 9.06
CA LEU A 57 -0.53 0.69 8.34
C LEU A 57 0.89 0.81 8.90
N LYS A 58 1.27 1.95 9.50
CA LYS A 58 2.56 2.09 10.22
C LYS A 58 2.62 1.19 11.47
N ALA A 59 1.48 0.84 12.05
CA ALA A 59 1.43 -0.06 13.19
C ALA A 59 1.94 -1.47 12.86
N LEU A 60 2.02 -1.84 11.58
CA LEU A 60 2.62 -3.11 11.15
C LEU A 60 4.08 -3.26 11.57
N GLU A 61 4.80 -2.16 11.83
CA GLU A 61 6.15 -2.20 12.39
C GLU A 61 6.20 -2.73 13.83
N TYR A 62 5.07 -2.75 14.55
CA TYR A 62 5.01 -3.11 15.98
C TYR A 62 3.95 -4.19 16.28
N LEU A 63 3.08 -4.49 15.33
CA LEU A 63 1.96 -5.40 15.50
C LEU A 63 1.78 -6.34 14.30
N PRO A 64 1.41 -7.61 14.53
CA PRO A 64 0.95 -8.50 13.48
C PRO A 64 -0.22 -7.92 12.70
N LYS A 65 -0.30 -8.29 11.41
CA LYS A 65 -1.38 -7.89 10.48
C LYS A 65 -2.79 -8.03 11.06
N LYS A 66 -3.08 -9.17 11.70
CA LYS A 66 -4.37 -9.45 12.32
C LYS A 66 -4.73 -8.44 13.42
N ASP A 67 -3.74 -8.05 14.22
CA ASP A 67 -3.96 -7.14 15.35
C ASP A 67 -4.17 -5.72 14.83
N VAL A 68 -3.39 -5.28 13.83
CA VAL A 68 -3.63 -4.00 13.14
C VAL A 68 -5.05 -3.94 12.54
N HIS A 69 -5.50 -5.02 11.90
CA HIS A 69 -6.85 -5.12 11.35
C HIS A 69 -7.93 -4.97 12.43
N GLY A 70 -7.81 -5.73 13.52
CA GLY A 70 -8.80 -5.69 14.61
C GLY A 70 -8.86 -4.36 15.35
N ILE A 71 -7.70 -3.73 15.60
CA ILE A 71 -7.66 -2.41 16.25
C ILE A 71 -8.25 -1.34 15.31
N PHE A 72 -7.99 -1.43 14.01
CA PHE A 72 -8.58 -0.48 13.05
C PHE A 72 -10.10 -0.62 12.97
N GLN A 73 -10.63 -1.85 12.95
CA GLN A 73 -12.08 -2.07 13.01
C GLN A 73 -12.70 -1.49 14.28
N TYR A 74 -12.07 -1.71 15.44
CA TYR A 74 -12.50 -1.09 16.69
C TYR A 74 -12.48 0.44 16.62
N TYR A 75 -11.45 1.03 16.01
CA TYR A 75 -11.38 2.47 15.79
C TYR A 75 -12.50 2.97 14.88
N GLU A 76 -12.76 2.33 13.73
CA GLU A 76 -13.85 2.73 12.82
C GLU A 76 -15.23 2.65 13.51
N GLU A 77 -15.45 1.68 14.39
CA GLU A 77 -16.69 1.54 15.16
C GLU A 77 -16.84 2.56 16.29
N ASN A 78 -15.74 3.16 16.76
CA ASN A 78 -15.69 4.03 17.94
C ASN A 78 -14.98 5.37 17.66
N GLU A 79 -14.98 5.84 16.40
CA GLU A 79 -14.19 7.01 15.96
C GLU A 79 -14.61 8.31 16.68
N GLU A 80 -15.83 8.36 17.23
CA GLU A 80 -16.32 9.50 18.03
C GLU A 80 -15.72 9.55 19.45
N GLU A 81 -15.23 8.41 19.96
CA GLU A 81 -14.76 8.27 21.35
C GLU A 81 -13.24 8.02 21.44
N VAL A 82 -12.62 7.55 20.36
CA VAL A 82 -11.22 7.10 20.34
C VAL A 82 -10.40 7.95 19.39
N GLU A 83 -9.38 8.63 19.92
CA GLU A 83 -8.43 9.36 19.10
C GLU A 83 -7.26 8.47 18.66
N ILE A 84 -6.78 8.67 17.42
CA ILE A 84 -5.61 7.95 16.87
C ILE A 84 -4.38 8.07 17.79
N LYS A 85 -4.18 9.22 18.44
CA LYS A 85 -3.04 9.48 19.33
C LYS A 85 -2.96 8.49 20.50
N ASP A 86 -4.10 8.01 21.00
CA ASP A 86 -4.15 7.11 22.16
C ASP A 86 -3.74 5.70 21.76
N ILE A 87 -4.09 5.30 20.54
CA ILE A 87 -3.70 4.03 19.91
C ILE A 87 -2.20 4.05 19.60
N ASP A 88 -1.68 5.18 19.13
CA ASP A 88 -0.27 5.34 18.73
C ASP A 88 0.70 5.03 19.89
N ASN A 89 0.37 5.48 21.10
CA ASN A 89 1.16 5.21 22.31
C ASN A 89 1.11 3.71 22.69
N PHE A 90 -0.07 3.10 22.57
CA PHE A 90 -0.22 1.66 22.81
C PHE A 90 0.61 0.83 21.83
N ILE A 91 0.58 1.17 20.54
CA ILE A 91 1.31 0.47 19.47
C ILE A 91 2.82 0.55 19.73
N LYS A 92 3.36 1.75 19.98
CA LYS A 92 4.81 1.97 20.20
C LYS A 92 5.34 1.32 21.47
N SER A 93 4.47 0.92 22.41
CA SER A 93 4.85 0.14 23.59
C SER A 93 5.12 -1.35 23.29
N LYS A 94 4.77 -1.83 22.10
CA LYS A 94 4.94 -3.23 21.68
C LYS A 94 6.32 -3.49 21.06
N ASN A 95 6.68 -4.76 20.97
CA ASN A 95 7.93 -5.16 20.34
C ASN A 95 7.83 -5.01 18.81
N PRO A 96 8.87 -4.53 18.14
CA PRO A 96 8.89 -4.43 16.69
C PRO A 96 8.69 -5.79 16.00
N THR A 97 8.06 -5.75 14.82
CA THR A 97 8.00 -6.88 13.88
C THR A 97 9.15 -6.79 12.86
N ASP A 98 9.25 -7.79 11.99
CA ASP A 98 10.21 -7.77 10.87
C ASP A 98 9.75 -6.87 9.70
N ILE A 99 8.51 -6.37 9.71
CA ILE A 99 7.96 -5.50 8.67
C ILE A 99 8.46 -4.07 8.87
N LYS A 100 8.94 -3.45 7.79
CA LYS A 100 9.30 -2.03 7.75
C LYS A 100 8.27 -1.24 6.95
N VAL A 101 7.86 -0.07 7.42
CA VAL A 101 6.84 0.75 6.76
C VAL A 101 7.38 2.17 6.50
N PHE A 102 7.42 2.55 5.22
CA PHE A 102 7.83 3.87 4.78
C PHE A 102 6.62 4.61 4.22
N LEU A 103 6.21 5.71 4.85
CA LEU A 103 5.11 6.56 4.40
C LEU A 103 5.66 7.91 3.94
N THR A 104 5.35 8.32 2.71
CA THR A 104 5.78 9.60 2.16
C THR A 104 4.68 10.27 1.34
N LYS A 105 4.71 11.61 1.36
CA LYS A 105 3.94 12.50 0.47
C LYS A 105 4.74 13.02 -0.72
N ASN A 106 6.03 12.68 -0.81
CA ASN A 106 6.91 13.06 -1.89
C ASN A 106 7.31 11.79 -2.68
N VAL A 107 6.82 11.69 -3.91
CA VAL A 107 7.09 10.53 -4.77
C VAL A 107 8.58 10.32 -5.03
N ASN A 108 9.39 11.39 -5.01
CA ASN A 108 10.83 11.30 -5.24
C ASN A 108 11.60 10.64 -4.08
N ASP A 109 10.97 10.46 -2.92
CA ASP A 109 11.57 9.67 -1.83
C ASP A 109 11.55 8.16 -2.16
N LEU A 110 10.74 7.75 -3.15
CA LEU A 110 10.73 6.39 -3.70
C LEU A 110 11.73 6.28 -4.86
N ASP A 111 12.96 5.94 -4.51
CA ASP A 111 14.03 5.67 -5.48
C ASP A 111 14.30 4.18 -5.58
N LEU A 112 14.06 3.60 -6.75
CA LEU A 112 14.26 2.17 -7.01
C LEU A 112 15.71 1.73 -6.73
N SER A 113 16.70 2.60 -6.96
CA SER A 113 18.11 2.27 -6.73
C SER A 113 18.48 2.08 -5.27
N ASN A 114 17.67 2.62 -4.36
CA ASN A 114 17.85 2.51 -2.90
C ASN A 114 17.00 1.40 -2.26
N ILE A 115 16.22 0.66 -3.07
CA ILE A 115 15.40 -0.45 -2.55
C ILE A 115 16.28 -1.68 -2.28
N ASP A 116 16.17 -2.22 -1.07
CA ASP A 116 16.83 -3.47 -0.69
C ASP A 116 16.21 -4.66 -1.41
N SER A 117 16.88 -5.11 -2.47
CA SER A 117 16.44 -6.25 -3.29
C SER A 117 16.42 -7.61 -2.57
N ASN A 118 17.04 -7.72 -1.38
CA ASN A 118 16.98 -8.95 -0.57
C ASN A 118 15.68 -9.09 0.21
N ARG A 119 14.91 -8.00 0.32
CA ARG A 119 13.60 -7.98 0.98
C ARG A 119 12.50 -8.09 -0.05
N LYS A 120 11.34 -8.59 0.38
CA LYS A 120 10.12 -8.51 -0.42
C LYS A 120 9.48 -7.16 -0.24
N ASN A 121 9.52 -6.34 -1.29
CA ASN A 121 9.09 -4.94 -1.24
C ASN A 121 7.70 -4.82 -1.87
N LEU A 122 6.77 -4.16 -1.17
CA LEU A 122 5.45 -3.82 -1.71
C LEU A 122 5.30 -2.30 -1.74
N ILE A 123 5.05 -1.75 -2.93
CA ILE A 123 4.94 -0.31 -3.18
C ILE A 123 3.47 0.02 -3.46
N LEU A 124 2.87 0.85 -2.62
CA LEU A 124 1.53 1.39 -2.78
C LEU A 124 1.60 2.82 -3.30
N PHE A 125 1.07 3.03 -4.50
CA PHE A 125 0.86 4.33 -5.12
C PHE A 125 -0.62 4.69 -5.02
N ASP A 126 -0.98 5.47 -4.00
CA ASP A 126 -2.36 5.93 -3.79
C ASP A 126 -2.68 7.18 -4.61
N ASP A 127 -3.75 7.08 -5.38
CA ASP A 127 -4.35 8.09 -6.26
C ASP A 127 -3.37 9.06 -6.94
N CYS A 128 -2.33 8.53 -7.58
CA CYS A 128 -1.26 9.34 -8.16
C CYS A 128 -1.61 9.93 -9.53
N VAL A 129 -2.81 9.68 -10.07
CA VAL A 129 -3.15 10.06 -11.46
C VAL A 129 -3.11 11.57 -11.68
N ALA A 130 -3.41 12.36 -10.65
CA ALA A 130 -3.32 13.82 -10.73
C ALA A 130 -1.87 14.34 -10.85
N GLN A 131 -0.86 13.48 -10.62
CA GLN A 131 0.53 13.87 -10.80
C GLN A 131 0.88 14.00 -12.29
N ARG A 132 1.42 15.16 -12.66
CA ARG A 132 1.88 15.43 -14.03
C ARG A 132 3.01 14.50 -14.46
N ASN A 133 3.87 14.09 -13.53
CA ASN A 133 5.00 13.21 -13.80
C ASN A 133 4.81 11.89 -13.04
N GLN A 134 4.68 10.79 -13.77
CA GLN A 134 4.55 9.44 -13.21
C GLN A 134 5.83 8.59 -13.42
N ALA A 135 6.98 9.21 -13.72
CA ALA A 135 8.21 8.49 -14.07
C ALA A 135 8.64 7.49 -13.00
N VAL A 136 8.49 7.82 -11.72
CA VAL A 136 8.80 6.91 -10.61
C VAL A 136 7.90 5.67 -10.67
N GLN A 137 6.58 5.86 -10.78
CA GLN A 137 5.62 4.77 -10.87
C GLN A 137 5.88 3.90 -12.12
N GLN A 138 6.15 4.52 -13.27
CA GLN A 138 6.51 3.84 -14.50
C GLN A 138 7.78 3.00 -14.32
N GLU A 139 8.80 3.51 -13.63
CA GLU A 139 10.02 2.78 -13.34
C GLU A 139 9.77 1.57 -12.43
N PHE A 140 8.99 1.72 -11.37
CA PHE A 140 8.63 0.58 -10.51
C PHE A 140 7.84 -0.50 -11.28
N PHE A 141 6.88 -0.11 -12.13
CA PHE A 141 6.09 -1.07 -12.92
C PHE A 141 6.88 -1.76 -14.05
N THR A 142 7.99 -1.17 -14.50
CA THR A 142 8.79 -1.72 -15.61
C THR A 142 10.05 -2.46 -15.14
N LYS A 143 10.73 -1.92 -14.12
CA LYS A 143 12.03 -2.40 -13.63
C LYS A 143 12.00 -2.93 -12.20
N GLY A 144 10.94 -2.64 -11.43
CA GLY A 144 10.85 -3.00 -10.02
C GLY A 144 11.01 -4.49 -9.73
N ARG A 145 10.61 -5.35 -10.66
CA ARG A 145 10.75 -6.81 -10.55
C ARG A 145 12.19 -7.28 -10.28
N HIS A 146 13.18 -6.54 -10.77
CA HIS A 146 14.59 -6.86 -10.56
C HIS A 146 15.07 -6.57 -9.14
N HIS A 147 14.25 -5.88 -8.34
CA HIS A 147 14.49 -5.51 -6.95
C HIS A 147 13.44 -6.14 -6.00
N ASN A 148 12.80 -7.23 -6.44
CA ASN A 148 11.75 -7.94 -5.69
C ASN A 148 10.59 -7.01 -5.27
N CYS A 149 10.29 -6.01 -6.12
CA CYS A 149 9.19 -5.09 -5.91
C CYS A 149 7.89 -5.62 -6.49
N HIS A 150 6.87 -5.56 -5.65
CA HIS A 150 5.46 -5.69 -5.98
C HIS A 150 4.84 -4.30 -5.94
N CYS A 151 3.81 -4.05 -6.75
CA CYS A 151 3.18 -2.74 -6.80
C CYS A 151 1.67 -2.84 -6.73
N ILE A 152 1.06 -1.88 -6.05
CA ILE A 152 -0.37 -1.57 -6.10
C ILE A 152 -0.47 -0.11 -6.54
N TYR A 153 -1.17 0.13 -7.65
CA TYR A 153 -1.46 1.46 -8.15
C TYR A 153 -2.95 1.73 -8.06
N GLN A 154 -3.35 2.73 -7.29
CA GLN A 154 -4.74 3.12 -7.15
C GLN A 154 -5.06 4.31 -8.05
N SER A 155 -6.25 4.30 -8.65
CA SER A 155 -6.68 5.35 -9.55
C SER A 155 -8.19 5.57 -9.50
N GLN A 156 -8.64 6.80 -9.71
CA GLN A 156 -10.05 7.09 -9.95
C GLN A 156 -10.55 6.65 -11.33
N SER A 157 -9.66 6.54 -12.33
CA SER A 157 -10.05 6.27 -13.72
C SER A 157 -9.02 5.40 -14.42
N PHE A 158 -9.51 4.31 -15.00
CA PHE A 158 -8.68 3.38 -15.74
C PHE A 158 -7.94 4.07 -16.88
N TYR A 159 -8.66 4.94 -17.60
CA TYR A 159 -8.12 5.68 -18.73
C TYR A 159 -7.08 6.73 -18.31
N GLY A 160 -7.13 7.21 -17.07
CA GLY A 160 -6.16 8.15 -16.52
C GLY A 160 -4.80 7.53 -16.18
N MET A 161 -4.72 6.21 -16.05
CA MET A 161 -3.43 5.52 -15.83
C MET A 161 -2.58 5.50 -17.11
N ASP A 162 -1.25 5.54 -16.95
CA ASP A 162 -0.33 5.39 -18.08
C ASP A 162 -0.55 4.05 -18.80
N SER A 163 -0.85 4.14 -20.10
CA SER A 163 -1.23 2.98 -20.91
C SER A 163 -0.07 2.02 -21.18
N MET A 164 1.14 2.55 -21.30
CA MET A 164 2.29 1.86 -21.87
C MET A 164 3.16 1.21 -20.79
N PHE A 165 3.32 1.88 -19.66
CA PHE A 165 4.25 1.50 -18.60
C PHE A 165 3.54 0.99 -17.36
N ILE A 166 2.33 1.48 -17.05
CA ILE A 166 1.56 0.99 -15.90
C ILE A 166 0.60 -0.11 -16.36
N ARG A 167 -0.41 0.22 -17.19
CA ARG A 167 -1.46 -0.74 -17.55
C ARG A 167 -0.95 -1.95 -18.30
N LYS A 168 0.00 -1.78 -19.23
CA LYS A 168 0.54 -2.91 -20.02
C LYS A 168 1.38 -3.88 -19.17
N ASN A 169 1.99 -3.41 -18.08
CA ASN A 169 2.81 -4.24 -17.20
C ASN A 169 2.03 -4.80 -16.00
N ALA A 170 0.90 -4.19 -15.65
CA ALA A 170 0.02 -4.72 -14.63
C ALA A 170 -0.51 -6.11 -15.01
N ASN A 171 -0.52 -7.02 -14.03
CA ASN A 171 -0.97 -8.40 -14.18
C ASN A 171 -2.16 -8.73 -13.27
N CYS A 172 -2.68 -7.74 -12.55
CA CYS A 172 -3.86 -7.85 -11.71
C CYS A 172 -4.66 -6.54 -11.75
N PHE A 173 -5.97 -6.63 -12.00
CA PHE A 173 -6.85 -5.47 -12.06
C PHE A 173 -8.08 -5.68 -11.17
N TYR A 174 -8.37 -4.70 -10.32
CA TYR A 174 -9.60 -4.61 -9.55
C TYR A 174 -10.36 -3.35 -9.92
N TYR A 175 -11.65 -3.50 -10.20
CA TYR A 175 -12.56 -2.39 -10.49
C TYR A 175 -13.62 -2.30 -9.40
N LEU A 176 -13.71 -1.14 -8.78
CA LEU A 176 -14.73 -0.80 -7.79
C LEU A 176 -15.71 0.17 -8.45
N ASN A 177 -17.00 -0.08 -8.20
CA ASN A 177 -18.10 0.74 -8.73
C ASN A 177 -18.24 2.01 -7.90
#